data_AF-C8WA51-F1
#
_entry.id   AF-C8WA51-F1
#
_cell.length_a   1.000
_cell.length_b   1.000
_cell.length_c   1.000
_cell.angle_alpha   90.00
_cell.angle_beta   90.00
_cell.angle_gamma   90.00
#
_symmetry.space_group_name_H-M   'P 1'
#
loop_
_entity.id
_entity.type
_entity.pdbx_description
1 polymer ?
#
loop_
_entity_poly.entity_id
_entity_poly.type
_entity_poly.pdbx_seq_one_letter_code
_entity_poly.pdbx_strand_id
1 'polypeptide(L)'
;MTNREEVAKKWRKVGERLDKEPPISLTGTACITLFELLESAGIRDNNSYSDVFNRLANLIDPTCHDFGSEEGTNGESYDFACSACGWCGDVTKPNYCPHCGARVVSENA
;
A
#
# COMPACT_ATOMS: atom_id res chain seq x y z
N MET A 1 3.26 -7.61 -3.66
CA MET A 1 2.60 -6.46 -3.02
C MET A 1 2.28 -6.86 -1.59
N THR A 2 2.70 -6.11 -0.57
CA THR A 2 2.37 -6.43 0.82
C THR A 2 0.87 -6.25 1.04
N ASN A 3 0.20 -7.18 1.71
CA ASN A 3 -1.23 -7.06 2.00
C ASN A 3 -1.45 -5.90 2.99
N ARG A 4 -2.01 -4.77 2.50
CA ARG A 4 -2.24 -3.57 3.32
C ARG A 4 -3.08 -3.83 4.56
N GLU A 5 -4.02 -4.78 4.48
CA GLU A 5 -4.90 -5.13 5.59
C GLU A 5 -4.11 -5.83 6.70
N GLU A 6 -3.19 -6.73 6.33
CA GLU A 6 -2.31 -7.41 7.27
C GLU A 6 -1.34 -6.43 7.95
N VAL A 7 -0.75 -5.51 7.18
CA VAL A 7 0.11 -4.45 7.73
C VAL A 7 -0.66 -3.58 8.72
N ALA A 8 -1.86 -3.14 8.35
CA ALA A 8 -2.72 -2.34 9.22
C ALA A 8 -3.12 -3.10 10.49
N LYS A 9 -3.43 -4.40 10.40
CA LYS A 9 -3.70 -5.26 11.57
C LYS A 9 -2.47 -5.36 12.48
N LYS A 10 -1.27 -5.57 11.93
CA LYS A 10 -0.02 -5.65 12.71
C LYS A 10 0.25 -4.32 13.42
N TRP A 11 0.10 -3.19 12.73
CA TRP A 11 0.31 -1.86 13.33
C TRP A 11 -0.65 -1.54 14.47
N ARG A 12 -1.93 -1.87 14.35
CA ARG A 12 -2.89 -1.71 15.46
C ARG A 12 -2.48 -2.52 16.69
N LYS A 13 -2.09 -3.79 16.49
CA LYS A 13 -1.62 -4.67 17.57
C LYS A 13 -0.33 -4.16 18.23
N VAL A 14 0.61 -3.63 17.44
CA VAL A 14 1.85 -3.03 17.96
C VAL A 14 1.52 -1.80 18.81
N GLY A 15 0.63 -0.93 18.35
CA GLY A 15 0.16 0.24 19.12
C GLY A 15 -0.42 -0.18 20.48
N GLU A 16 -1.37 -1.11 20.49
CA GLU A 16 -1.97 -1.63 21.72
C GLU A 16 -0.95 -2.23 22.70
N ARG A 17 0.13 -2.85 22.19
CA ARG A 17 1.21 -3.40 23.01
C ARG A 17 2.04 -2.27 23.62
N LEU A 18 2.43 -1.28 22.82
CA LEU A 18 3.26 -0.15 23.26
C LEU A 18 2.53 0.78 24.24
N ASP A 19 1.20 0.88 24.17
CA ASP A 19 0.39 1.61 25.15
C ASP A 19 0.43 0.95 26.54
N LYS A 20 0.56 -0.37 26.61
CA LYS A 20 0.61 -1.15 27.87
C LYS A 20 2.02 -1.26 28.43
N GLU A 21 2.99 -1.43 27.55
CA GLU A 21 4.40 -1.65 27.87
C GLU A 21 5.27 -0.60 27.18
N PRO A 22 5.15 0.69 27.58
CA PRO A 22 5.88 1.76 26.93
C PRO A 22 7.38 1.66 27.27
N PRO A 23 8.26 1.99 26.31
CA PRO A 23 9.69 2.11 26.60
C PRO A 23 9.98 3.20 27.62
N ILE A 24 11.07 3.02 28.38
CA ILE A 24 11.44 3.88 29.53
C ILE A 24 11.92 5.27 29.08
N SER A 25 12.22 5.46 27.79
CA SER A 25 12.70 6.74 27.24
C SER A 25 12.07 7.04 25.89
N LEU A 26 11.98 8.34 25.57
CA LEU A 26 11.51 8.83 24.27
C LEU A 26 12.32 8.25 23.10
N THR A 27 13.64 8.14 23.25
CA THR A 27 14.52 7.52 22.26
C THR A 27 14.20 6.04 22.06
N GLY A 28 13.97 5.30 23.16
CA GLY A 28 13.56 3.90 23.10
C GLY A 28 12.23 3.72 22.37
N THR A 29 11.26 4.59 22.65
CA THR A 29 9.97 4.62 21.94
C THR A 29 10.16 4.88 20.45
N ALA A 30 10.91 5.91 20.07
CA ALA A 30 11.17 6.23 18.67
C ALA A 30 11.82 5.07 17.90
N CYS A 31 12.86 4.44 18.48
CA CYS A 31 13.55 3.32 17.84
C CYS A 31 12.63 2.09 17.66
N ILE A 32 11.88 1.71 18.70
CA ILE A 32 10.99 0.54 18.64
C ILE A 32 9.83 0.80 17.67
N THR A 33 9.19 1.97 17.74
CA THR A 33 8.09 2.31 16.83
C THR A 33 8.56 2.33 15.37
N LEU A 34 9.73 2.93 15.10
CA LEU A 34 10.30 2.93 13.75
C LEU A 34 10.63 1.52 13.27
N PHE A 35 11.28 0.71 14.11
CA PHE A 35 11.62 -0.67 13.76
C PHE A 35 10.37 -1.50 13.40
N GLU A 36 9.35 -1.47 14.26
CA GLU A 36 8.10 -2.21 14.02
C GLU A 36 7.37 -1.74 12.76
N LEU A 37 7.39 -0.43 12.49
CA LEU A 37 6.80 0.16 11.29
C LEU A 37 7.52 -0.35 10.03
N LEU A 38 8.86 -0.29 10.03
CA LEU A 38 9.68 -0.73 8.91
C LEU A 38 9.56 -2.24 8.66
N GLU A 39 9.67 -3.04 9.71
CA GLU A 39 9.58 -4.50 9.61
C GLU A 39 8.22 -4.95 9.05
N SER A 40 7.14 -4.32 9.52
CA SER A 40 5.78 -4.60 9.04
C SER A 40 5.55 -4.20 7.57
N ALA A 41 6.29 -3.20 7.07
CA ALA A 41 6.28 -2.81 5.67
C ALA A 41 7.22 -3.69 4.79
N GLY A 42 7.87 -4.70 5.38
CA GLY A 42 8.82 -5.58 4.69
C GLY A 42 10.13 -4.88 4.34
N ILE A 43 10.51 -3.86 5.12
CA ILE A 43 11.76 -3.11 4.98
C ILE A 43 12.82 -3.75 5.86
N ARG A 44 14.05 -3.86 5.35
CA ARG A 44 15.21 -4.52 5.97
C ARG A 44 16.45 -3.62 5.91
N ASP A 45 17.48 -4.01 6.64
CA ASP A 45 18.72 -3.24 6.85
C ASP A 45 19.51 -2.88 5.57
N ASN A 46 19.20 -3.52 4.44
CA ASN A 46 19.83 -3.28 3.15
C ASN A 46 18.98 -2.42 2.18
N ASN A 47 17.82 -1.94 2.61
CA ASN A 47 17.00 -1.05 1.79
C ASN A 47 17.61 0.35 1.71
N SER A 48 17.59 0.95 0.51
CA SER A 48 17.88 2.37 0.36
C SER A 48 16.78 3.21 1.02
N TYR A 49 17.08 4.46 1.39
CA TYR A 49 16.04 5.38 1.88
C TYR A 49 14.90 5.53 0.87
N SER A 50 15.20 5.53 -0.43
CA SER A 50 14.17 5.56 -1.48
C SER A 50 13.24 4.34 -1.42
N ASP A 51 13.78 3.14 -1.20
CA ASP A 51 12.95 1.93 -1.05
C ASP A 51 12.01 2.04 0.16
N VAL A 52 12.52 2.58 1.27
CA VAL A 52 11.74 2.81 2.50
C VAL A 52 10.56 3.72 2.21
N PHE A 53 10.83 4.93 1.71
CA PHE A 53 9.79 5.93 1.49
C PHE A 53 8.80 5.51 0.40
N ASN A 54 9.26 4.86 -0.67
CA ASN A 54 8.36 4.35 -1.72
C ASN A 54 7.41 3.26 -1.19
N ARG A 55 7.89 2.35 -0.34
CA ARG A 55 7.03 1.31 0.27
C ARG A 55 5.99 1.91 1.21
N LEU A 56 6.38 2.90 2.02
CA LEU A 56 5.46 3.61 2.90
C LEU A 56 4.42 4.40 2.11
N ALA A 57 4.83 5.09 1.04
CA ALA A 57 3.92 5.77 0.12
C ALA A 57 2.92 4.78 -0.48
N ASN A 58 3.37 3.64 -0.98
CA ASN A 58 2.50 2.60 -1.56
C ASN A 58 1.54 1.96 -0.55
N LEU A 59 1.84 2.00 0.75
CA LEU A 59 0.89 1.54 1.80
C LEU A 59 -0.24 2.55 2.03
N ILE A 60 0.04 3.84 1.90
CA ILE A 60 -0.90 4.94 2.19
C ILE A 60 -1.70 5.33 0.94
N ASP A 61 -1.02 5.51 -0.18
CA ASP A 61 -1.57 5.91 -1.48
C ASP A 61 -1.09 4.93 -2.57
N PRO A 62 -1.62 3.70 -2.59
CA PRO A 62 -1.33 2.75 -3.64
C PRO A 62 -1.90 3.26 -4.95
N THR A 63 -1.14 3.13 -6.03
CA THR A 63 -1.58 3.51 -7.37
C THR A 63 -1.92 2.29 -8.21
N CYS A 64 -2.78 2.48 -9.21
CA CYS A 64 -3.00 1.52 -10.28
C CYS A 64 -3.11 2.23 -11.63
N HIS A 65 -2.86 1.47 -12.69
CA HIS A 65 -3.13 1.89 -14.07
C HIS A 65 -4.42 1.22 -14.54
N ASP A 66 -5.13 1.92 -15.41
CA ASP A 66 -6.28 1.40 -16.11
C ASP A 66 -5.84 0.79 -17.44
N PHE A 67 -6.18 -0.48 -17.64
CA PHE A 67 -5.97 -1.21 -18.90
C PHE A 67 -7.30 -1.75 -19.46
N GLY A 68 -8.44 -1.15 -19.05
CA GLY A 68 -9.73 -1.44 -19.65
C GLY A 68 -9.71 -1.18 -21.16
N SER A 69 -10.41 -2.01 -21.92
CA SER A 69 -10.44 -1.98 -23.40
C SER A 69 -9.08 -2.19 -24.10
N GLU A 70 -8.02 -2.54 -23.36
CA GLU A 70 -6.72 -2.87 -23.95
C GLU A 70 -6.75 -4.31 -24.52
N GLU A 71 -6.54 -4.44 -25.83
CA GLU A 71 -6.57 -5.71 -26.57
C GLU A 71 -5.57 -6.72 -26.00
N GLY A 72 -5.99 -7.98 -25.84
CA GLY A 72 -5.12 -9.04 -25.35
C GLY A 72 -4.89 -9.03 -23.83
N THR A 73 -5.58 -8.15 -23.11
CA THR A 73 -5.60 -8.13 -21.63
C THR A 73 -6.89 -8.74 -21.10
N ASN A 74 -6.93 -9.09 -19.81
CA ASN A 74 -8.19 -9.45 -19.15
C ASN A 74 -9.17 -8.27 -19.00
N GLY A 75 -8.74 -7.05 -19.35
CA GLY A 75 -9.54 -5.83 -19.37
C GLY A 75 -10.20 -5.52 -20.70
N GLU A 76 -9.91 -6.26 -21.78
CA GLU A 76 -10.35 -5.97 -23.15
C GLU A 76 -11.87 -5.80 -23.28
N SER A 77 -12.66 -6.54 -22.50
CA SER A 77 -14.12 -6.51 -22.52
C SER A 77 -14.75 -5.58 -21.46
N TYR A 78 -13.96 -4.74 -20.80
CA TYR A 78 -14.42 -3.88 -19.70
C TYR A 78 -13.97 -2.43 -19.89
N ASP A 79 -14.78 -1.48 -19.40
CA ASP A 79 -14.40 -0.06 -19.41
C ASP A 79 -13.21 0.26 -18.48
N PHE A 80 -13.01 -0.56 -17.44
CA PHE A 80 -11.93 -0.38 -16.47
C PHE A 80 -11.34 -1.72 -16.03
N ALA A 81 -10.02 -1.77 -15.93
CA ALA A 81 -9.31 -2.90 -15.34
C ALA A 81 -8.11 -2.42 -14.49
N CYS A 82 -8.05 -2.85 -13.23
CA CYS A 82 -7.10 -2.35 -12.25
C CYS A 82 -5.79 -3.15 -12.25
N SER A 83 -4.66 -2.52 -12.58
CA SER A 83 -3.35 -3.19 -12.59
C SER A 83 -2.85 -3.64 -11.21
N ALA A 84 -3.35 -3.03 -10.13
CA ALA A 84 -2.92 -3.35 -8.78
C ALA A 84 -3.60 -4.61 -8.20
N CYS A 85 -4.87 -4.86 -8.52
CA CYS A 85 -5.62 -5.97 -7.94
C CYS A 85 -6.33 -6.88 -8.95
N GLY A 86 -6.25 -6.59 -10.25
CA GLY A 86 -6.85 -7.38 -11.32
C GLY A 86 -8.38 -7.29 -11.41
N TRP A 87 -9.01 -6.42 -10.61
CA TRP A 87 -10.46 -6.23 -10.69
C TRP A 87 -10.83 -5.54 -12.00
N CYS A 88 -11.87 -6.03 -12.67
CA CYS A 88 -12.36 -5.50 -13.94
C CYS A 88 -13.88 -5.26 -13.84
N GLY A 89 -14.37 -4.23 -14.52
CA GLY A 89 -15.80 -3.93 -14.57
C GLY A 89 -16.11 -2.67 -15.36
N ASP A 90 -17.39 -2.52 -15.72
CA ASP A 90 -17.87 -1.38 -16.51
C ASP A 90 -18.04 -0.15 -15.62
N VAL A 91 -16.93 0.54 -15.37
CA VAL A 91 -16.87 1.77 -14.58
C VAL A 91 -16.18 2.84 -15.41
N THR A 92 -16.91 3.89 -15.75
CA THR A 92 -16.37 4.97 -16.58
C THR A 92 -15.42 5.85 -15.78
N LYS A 93 -14.13 5.84 -16.14
CA LYS A 93 -13.08 6.78 -15.68
C LYS A 93 -13.03 6.98 -14.15
N PRO A 94 -12.89 5.92 -13.35
CA PRO A 94 -12.80 6.07 -11.90
C PRO A 94 -11.49 6.76 -11.49
N ASN A 95 -11.53 7.65 -10.50
CA ASN A 95 -10.32 8.21 -9.87
C ASN A 95 -9.63 7.19 -8.92
N TYR A 96 -10.38 6.19 -8.45
CA TYR A 96 -9.91 5.14 -7.56
C TYR A 96 -10.55 3.79 -7.94
N CYS A 97 -9.78 2.70 -7.89
CA CYS A 97 -10.31 1.36 -8.09
C CYS A 97 -11.39 1.06 -7.04
N PRO A 98 -12.61 0.65 -7.44
CA PRO A 98 -13.71 0.40 -6.50
C PRO A 98 -13.50 -0.83 -5.63
N HIS A 99 -12.61 -1.74 -6.03
CA HIS A 99 -12.32 -2.96 -5.27
C HIS A 99 -11.19 -2.78 -4.25
N CYS A 100 -10.04 -2.23 -4.66
CA CYS A 100 -8.86 -2.12 -3.79
C CYS A 100 -8.56 -0.70 -3.31
N GLY A 101 -9.28 0.32 -3.79
CA GLY A 101 -9.06 1.72 -3.43
C GLY A 101 -7.74 2.32 -3.91
N ALA A 102 -7.02 1.65 -4.82
CA ALA A 102 -5.83 2.23 -5.44
C ALA A 102 -6.21 3.42 -6.31
N ARG A 103 -5.43 4.50 -6.25
CA ARG A 103 -5.65 5.70 -7.07
C ARG A 103 -5.26 5.43 -8.52
N VAL A 104 -6.15 5.74 -9.45
CA VAL A 104 -5.88 5.55 -10.87
C VAL A 104 -4.95 6.66 -11.35
N VAL A 105 -3.83 6.26 -11.97
CA VAL A 105 -2.85 7.19 -12.55
C VAL A 105 -2.77 6.98 -14.05
N SER A 106 -2.88 8.08 -14.80
CA SER A 106 -2.65 8.09 -16.25
C SER A 106 -1.16 8.21 -16.54
N GLU A 107 -0.66 7.54 -17.58
CA GLU A 107 0.75 7.67 -18.02
C GLU A 107 1.11 9.08 -18.53
N ASN A 108 0.13 9.97 -18.70
CA ASN A 108 0.31 11.34 -19.19
C ASN A 108 0.35 12.43 -18.09
N ALA A 109 0.82 12.10 -16.88
CA ALA A 109 1.01 13.05 -15.78
C ALA A 109 2.47 13.49 -15.63
#